data_AF-A0A176RYG7-F1
#
_entry.id   AF-A0A176RYG7-F1
#
_cell.length_a   1.000
_cell.length_b   1.000
_cell.length_c   1.000
_cell.angle_alpha   90.00
_cell.angle_beta   90.00
_cell.angle_gamma   90.00
#
_symmetry.space_group_name_H-M   'P 1'
#
loop_
_entity.id
_entity.type
_entity.pdbx_description
1 polymer ?
#
loop_
_entity_poly.entity_id
_entity_poly.type
_entity_poly.pdbx_seq_one_letter_code
_entity_poly.pdbx_strand_id
1 'polypeptide(L)'
;MSLFKKTINKISNRVLWQLYGYFIQRDIMDDYRIIRLKTGKLKMISPLQPISTEASIDTIISIIDIIKVEFQNRYSKFKIGKVEEAMKKVPLPLNMRSASDGTQLPFGTRIPLGDVDYLRFGVHWFNEEEGIPTDIDLSGVFYGDYFSYSREIGWYSDYQTVFSVFSGDLVNAPKPHGAAEFIDVELNEAYLSGLPYVAIFLNLFAGNSFETSHAVINAQRIESLDDDLRDIAMNGEAFEPARLLFSTPIKKCSDIKQMLVCLIDTENKEVIWIDMPKVTRLLSAEYGLGSCSKSDVATTGDMIQAFISRTQPSLFELYSFFEYDPKLPDVSWANKSPYDLSGVMGFL
;
A
#
# COMPACT_ATOMS: atom_id res chain seq x y z
N MET A 1 33.86 3.52 -15.79
CA MET A 1 34.00 3.51 -14.31
C MET A 1 34.73 4.72 -13.74
N SER A 2 35.94 5.08 -14.21
CA SER A 2 36.70 6.24 -13.69
C SER A 2 35.92 7.57 -13.68
N LEU A 3 35.19 7.88 -14.75
CA LEU A 3 34.35 9.08 -14.80
C LEU A 3 33.23 9.06 -13.74
N PHE A 4 32.51 7.94 -13.64
CA PHE A 4 31.41 7.78 -12.67
C PHE A 4 31.89 8.03 -11.23
N LYS A 5 33.02 7.42 -10.83
CA LYS A 5 33.63 7.64 -9.51
C LYS A 5 33.98 9.11 -9.24
N LYS A 6 34.39 9.88 -10.26
CA LYS A 6 34.71 11.32 -10.13
C LYS A 6 33.48 12.22 -10.06
N THR A 7 32.33 11.76 -10.54
CA THR A 7 31.10 12.56 -10.62
C THR A 7 30.02 12.14 -9.63
N ILE A 8 30.19 11.01 -8.94
CA ILE A 8 29.14 10.44 -8.08
C ILE A 8 28.70 11.37 -6.95
N ASN A 9 29.63 12.12 -6.38
CA ASN A 9 29.36 13.12 -5.35
C ASN A 9 28.49 14.30 -5.83
N LYS A 10 28.33 14.47 -7.15
CA LYS A 10 27.46 15.50 -7.75
C LYS A 10 26.05 14.97 -8.06
N ILE A 11 25.82 13.66 -7.95
CA ILE A 11 24.52 13.04 -8.21
C ILE A 11 23.64 13.20 -6.97
N SER A 12 22.37 13.61 -7.15
CA SER A 12 21.45 13.77 -6.03
C SER A 12 21.17 12.43 -5.32
N ASN A 13 20.84 12.50 -4.03
CA ASN A 13 20.62 11.31 -3.20
C ASN A 13 19.54 10.39 -3.77
N ARG A 14 18.41 10.99 -4.16
CA ARG A 14 17.31 10.31 -4.84
C ARG A 14 17.75 9.55 -6.09
N VAL A 15 18.55 10.16 -6.96
CA VAL A 15 19.00 9.52 -8.21
C VAL A 15 19.97 8.37 -7.92
N LEU A 16 20.84 8.52 -6.92
CA LEU A 16 21.72 7.42 -6.50
C LEU A 16 20.94 6.21 -5.98
N TRP A 17 19.89 6.42 -5.17
CA TRP A 17 19.03 5.33 -4.70
C TRP A 17 18.24 4.67 -5.82
N GLN A 18 17.75 5.45 -6.80
CA GLN A 18 17.11 4.90 -7.99
C GLN A 18 18.10 4.04 -8.81
N LEU A 19 19.34 4.50 -8.94
CA LEU A 19 20.40 3.77 -9.63
C LEU A 19 20.81 2.50 -8.87
N TYR A 20 20.94 2.60 -7.54
CA TYR A 20 21.20 1.47 -6.66
C TYR A 20 20.12 0.41 -6.82
N GLY A 21 18.85 0.78 -6.61
CA GLY A 21 17.68 -0.08 -6.76
C GLY A 21 17.63 -0.75 -8.14
N TYR A 22 17.87 0.02 -9.20
CA TYR A 22 17.94 -0.52 -10.55
C TYR A 22 18.99 -1.62 -10.72
N PHE A 23 20.19 -1.44 -10.16
CA PHE A 23 21.28 -2.42 -10.33
C PHE A 23 21.14 -3.64 -9.43
N ILE A 24 20.69 -3.48 -8.18
CA ILE A 24 20.50 -4.62 -7.27
C ILE A 24 19.39 -5.58 -7.72
N GLN A 25 18.47 -5.10 -8.56
CA GLN A 25 17.31 -5.86 -9.04
C GLN A 25 17.41 -6.21 -10.51
N ARG A 26 18.55 -5.91 -11.15
CA ARG A 26 18.64 -5.88 -12.60
C ARG A 26 18.42 -7.23 -13.27
N ASP A 27 18.78 -8.29 -12.55
CA ASP A 27 18.71 -9.68 -12.99
C ASP A 27 17.50 -10.43 -12.40
N ILE A 28 16.66 -9.75 -11.61
CA ILE A 28 15.38 -10.30 -11.19
C ILE A 28 14.45 -10.26 -12.40
N MET A 29 14.01 -11.43 -12.86
CA MET A 29 13.00 -11.51 -13.92
C MET A 29 11.68 -10.98 -13.38
N ASP A 30 11.31 -9.78 -13.82
CA ASP A 30 9.97 -9.26 -13.67
C ASP A 30 9.23 -9.44 -15.00
N ASP A 31 7.99 -9.92 -14.95
CA ASP A 31 7.13 -9.96 -16.13
C ASP A 31 6.68 -8.55 -16.55
N TYR A 32 6.65 -7.60 -15.60
CA TYR A 32 6.14 -6.25 -15.79
C TYR A 32 6.88 -5.23 -14.91
N ARG A 33 6.96 -3.97 -15.37
CA ARG A 33 7.42 -2.84 -14.55
C ARG A 33 6.34 -1.80 -14.42
N ILE A 34 6.25 -1.15 -13.27
CA ILE A 34 5.30 -0.06 -13.03
C ILE A 34 6.02 1.27 -12.95
N ILE A 35 5.46 2.27 -13.63
CA ILE A 35 5.79 3.68 -13.45
C ILE A 35 4.58 4.46 -12.96
N ARG A 36 4.80 5.47 -12.11
CA ARG A 36 3.77 6.44 -11.74
C ARG A 36 3.91 7.68 -12.61
N LEU A 37 2.84 8.03 -13.31
CA LEU A 37 2.78 9.22 -14.18
C LEU A 37 2.60 10.48 -13.33
N LYS A 38 2.85 11.66 -13.93
CA LYS A 38 2.63 12.97 -13.29
C LYS A 38 1.18 13.15 -12.80
N THR A 39 0.24 12.45 -13.41
CA THR A 39 -1.19 12.46 -13.06
C THR A 39 -1.53 11.60 -11.84
N GLY A 40 -0.56 10.92 -11.23
CA GLY A 40 -0.75 9.98 -10.12
C GLY A 40 -1.13 8.55 -10.57
N LYS A 41 -1.57 8.37 -11.82
CA LYS A 41 -1.90 7.07 -12.41
C LYS A 41 -0.66 6.17 -12.53
N LEU A 42 -0.84 4.87 -12.29
CA LEU A 42 0.17 3.87 -12.60
C LEU A 42 0.05 3.45 -14.06
N LYS A 43 1.19 3.10 -14.66
CA LYS A 43 1.27 2.54 -16.00
C LYS A 43 2.24 1.36 -15.98
N MET A 44 1.80 0.24 -16.53
CA MET A 44 2.68 -0.88 -16.81
C MET A 44 3.53 -0.60 -18.05
N ILE A 45 4.80 -0.98 -17.99
CA ILE A 45 5.75 -0.93 -19.08
C ILE A 45 6.45 -2.27 -19.20
N SER A 46 6.97 -2.55 -20.39
CA SER A 46 7.72 -3.78 -20.65
C SER A 46 8.89 -3.95 -19.69
N PRO A 47 9.21 -5.19 -19.30
CA PRO A 47 10.36 -5.47 -18.48
C PRO A 47 11.64 -5.13 -19.23
N LEU A 48 12.72 -4.93 -18.45
CA LEU A 48 14.02 -4.67 -19.04
C LEU A 48 14.63 -5.99 -19.52
N GLN A 49 15.23 -5.97 -20.69
CA GLN A 49 15.99 -7.12 -21.18
C GLN A 49 17.13 -7.44 -20.20
N PRO A 50 17.40 -8.72 -19.88
CA PRO A 50 18.54 -9.11 -19.05
C PRO A 50 19.85 -8.55 -19.61
N ILE A 51 20.81 -8.26 -18.72
CA ILE A 51 22.13 -7.80 -19.17
C ILE A 51 22.92 -9.04 -19.64
N SER A 52 23.19 -9.13 -20.94
CA SER A 52 23.48 -10.40 -21.61
C SER A 52 24.95 -10.85 -21.62
N THR A 53 25.82 -10.44 -20.68
CA THR A 53 27.24 -10.89 -20.66
C THR A 53 27.87 -10.88 -19.25
N GLU A 54 28.77 -11.83 -18.97
CA GLU A 54 29.56 -11.90 -17.71
C GLU A 54 30.38 -10.63 -17.44
N ALA A 55 31.02 -10.06 -18.47
CA ALA A 55 31.76 -8.80 -18.37
C ALA A 55 30.90 -7.60 -17.90
N SER A 56 29.58 -7.73 -18.03
CA SER A 56 28.65 -6.73 -17.50
C SER A 56 28.35 -6.92 -16.01
N ILE A 57 28.45 -8.14 -15.47
CA ILE A 57 28.19 -8.43 -14.04
C ILE A 57 29.26 -7.75 -13.17
N ASP A 58 30.55 -7.93 -13.49
CA ASP A 58 31.65 -7.28 -12.77
C ASP A 58 31.52 -5.74 -12.78
N THR A 59 31.04 -5.20 -13.90
CA THR A 59 30.78 -3.77 -14.03
C THR A 59 29.62 -3.33 -13.14
N ILE A 60 28.53 -4.09 -13.07
CA ILE A 60 27.38 -3.81 -12.19
C ILE A 60 27.80 -3.85 -10.73
N ILE A 61 28.53 -4.90 -10.32
CA ILE A 61 29.07 -5.02 -8.95
C ILE A 61 29.93 -3.80 -8.62
N SER A 62 30.85 -3.44 -9.52
CA SER A 62 31.70 -2.25 -9.34
C SER A 62 30.88 -0.97 -9.20
N ILE A 63 29.79 -0.80 -9.96
CA ILE A 63 28.91 0.36 -9.84
C ILE A 63 28.20 0.37 -8.48
N ILE A 64 27.65 -0.77 -8.06
CA ILE A 64 26.97 -0.92 -6.76
C ILE A 64 27.95 -0.56 -5.63
N ASP A 65 29.18 -1.05 -5.66
CA ASP A 65 30.18 -0.77 -4.63
C ASP A 65 30.57 0.70 -4.58
N ILE A 66 30.75 1.35 -5.74
CA ILE A 66 31.00 2.80 -5.79
C ILE A 66 29.83 3.57 -5.18
N ILE A 67 28.58 3.16 -5.42
CA ILE A 67 27.39 3.78 -4.83
C ILE A 67 27.35 3.55 -3.31
N LYS A 68 27.62 2.33 -2.82
CA LYS A 68 27.67 2.02 -1.39
C LYS A 68 28.69 2.86 -0.64
N VAL A 69 29.91 3.02 -1.20
CA VAL A 69 30.95 3.89 -0.61
C VAL A 69 30.48 5.35 -0.56
N GLU A 70 29.81 5.83 -1.60
CA GLU A 70 29.25 7.18 -1.57
C GLU A 70 28.13 7.33 -0.52
N PHE A 71 27.27 6.33 -0.35
CA PHE A 71 26.27 6.34 0.73
C PHE A 71 26.91 6.36 2.11
N GLN A 72 27.94 5.54 2.36
CA GLN A 72 28.71 5.59 3.61
C GLN A 72 29.26 7.00 3.88
N ASN A 73 29.81 7.66 2.86
CA ASN A 73 30.30 9.03 2.99
C ASN A 73 29.17 10.02 3.35
N ARG A 74 28.05 9.96 2.64
CA ARG A 74 26.91 10.87 2.83
C ARG A 74 26.23 10.69 4.18
N TYR A 75 26.13 9.44 4.63
CA TYR A 75 25.40 9.11 5.84
C TYR A 75 26.28 8.93 7.08
N SER A 76 27.60 9.13 6.94
CA SER A 76 28.61 8.99 8.02
C SER A 76 28.32 9.76 9.31
N LYS A 77 27.52 10.83 9.24
CA LYS A 77 27.17 11.67 10.40
C LYS A 77 25.86 11.25 11.07
N PHE A 78 25.07 10.40 10.43
CA PHE A 78 23.80 9.96 10.98
C PHE A 78 24.01 8.74 11.86
N LYS A 79 23.32 8.77 12.98
CA LYS A 79 23.32 7.71 13.96
C LYS A 79 21.92 7.13 14.08
N ILE A 80 21.84 5.84 14.36
CA ILE A 80 20.57 5.16 14.57
C ILE A 80 20.67 4.16 15.72
N GLY A 81 19.57 3.98 16.43
CA GLY A 81 19.44 2.89 17.39
C GLY A 81 19.31 1.55 16.68
N LYS A 82 18.75 0.55 17.38
CA LYS A 82 18.50 -0.77 16.78
C LYS A 82 17.48 -0.64 15.64
N VAL A 83 17.72 -1.36 14.53
CA VAL A 83 16.83 -1.42 13.36
C VAL A 83 16.25 -2.83 13.27
N GLU A 84 14.91 -2.94 13.24
CA GLU A 84 14.24 -4.23 13.08
C GLU A 84 14.14 -4.64 11.62
N GLU A 85 14.19 -5.96 11.37
CA GLU A 85 14.09 -6.51 10.01
C GLU A 85 12.76 -6.19 9.31
N ALA A 86 11.69 -5.89 10.06
CA ALA A 86 10.42 -5.46 9.50
C ALA A 86 10.55 -4.18 8.65
N MET A 87 11.58 -3.36 8.86
CA MET A 87 11.86 -2.19 8.01
C MET A 87 12.21 -2.58 6.55
N LYS A 88 12.53 -3.85 6.27
CA LYS A 88 12.66 -4.38 4.89
C LYS A 88 11.33 -4.29 4.13
N LYS A 89 10.20 -4.32 4.86
CA LYS A 89 8.83 -4.21 4.32
C LYS A 89 8.36 -2.77 4.14
N VAL A 90 9.20 -1.78 4.48
CA VAL A 90 8.91 -0.35 4.27
C VAL A 90 9.80 0.17 3.13
N PRO A 91 9.22 0.43 1.95
CA PRO A 91 9.95 1.01 0.84
C PRO A 91 10.58 2.35 1.15
N LEU A 92 11.75 2.60 0.56
CA LEU A 92 12.37 3.90 0.56
C LEU A 92 11.51 4.87 -0.29
N PRO A 93 11.05 6.01 0.27
CA PRO A 93 10.13 6.91 -0.40
C PRO A 93 10.77 7.78 -1.51
N LEU A 94 11.26 7.13 -2.57
CA LEU A 94 11.98 7.82 -3.66
C LEU A 94 11.08 8.66 -4.57
N ASN A 95 9.75 8.55 -4.47
CA ASN A 95 8.77 9.22 -5.34
C ASN A 95 7.50 9.65 -4.57
N MET A 96 7.58 10.64 -3.67
CA MET A 96 6.41 11.11 -2.89
C MET A 96 5.70 12.37 -3.42
N ARG A 97 5.88 12.75 -4.69
CA ARG A 97 5.20 13.94 -5.26
C ARG A 97 3.66 13.89 -5.26
N SER A 98 3.07 12.74 -4.93
CA SER A 98 1.62 12.49 -4.90
C SER A 98 1.13 11.96 -3.56
N ALA A 99 2.03 11.84 -2.57
CA ALA A 99 1.64 11.47 -1.22
C ALA A 99 0.82 12.62 -0.66
N SER A 100 -0.36 12.30 -0.15
CA SER A 100 -1.22 13.26 0.52
C SER A 100 -0.51 13.85 1.75
N ASP A 101 -0.73 15.14 2.02
CA ASP A 101 -0.11 15.87 3.14
C ASP A 101 -0.53 15.26 4.49
N GLY A 102 0.19 14.22 4.92
CA GLY A 102 -0.01 13.50 6.17
C GLY A 102 -0.56 12.08 6.05
N THR A 103 -0.53 11.46 4.86
CA THR A 103 -0.48 9.99 4.79
C THR A 103 1.00 9.59 4.80
N GLN A 104 1.45 8.99 5.90
CA GLN A 104 2.88 8.82 6.22
C GLN A 104 3.49 7.51 5.69
N LEU A 105 2.72 6.68 4.98
CA LEU A 105 3.19 5.39 4.51
C LEU A 105 3.69 5.43 3.07
N PRO A 106 4.96 5.04 2.83
CA PRO A 106 5.48 4.88 1.49
C PRO A 106 4.65 3.86 0.72
N PHE A 107 4.45 4.15 -0.57
CA PHE A 107 3.83 3.24 -1.52
C PHE A 107 4.51 1.86 -1.53
N GLY A 108 3.77 0.81 -1.19
CA GLY A 108 4.29 -0.56 -1.05
C GLY A 108 4.68 -0.97 0.36
N THR A 109 4.38 -0.17 1.39
CA THR A 109 4.60 -0.58 2.78
C THR A 109 3.73 -1.78 3.11
N ARG A 110 4.33 -2.84 3.65
CA ARG A 110 3.59 -4.00 4.17
C ARG A 110 3.55 -3.94 5.69
N ILE A 111 2.35 -3.88 6.23
CA ILE A 111 2.07 -3.74 7.66
C ILE A 111 1.61 -5.10 8.17
N PRO A 112 2.36 -5.75 9.09
CA PRO A 112 1.94 -7.03 9.65
C PRO A 112 0.70 -6.84 10.52
N LEU A 113 -0.31 -7.69 10.33
CA LEU A 113 -1.51 -7.72 11.18
C LEU A 113 -1.28 -8.55 12.45
N GLY A 114 -0.21 -9.35 12.48
CA GLY A 114 0.09 -10.28 13.56
C GLY A 114 -0.77 -11.54 13.46
N ASP A 115 -0.95 -12.22 14.58
CA ASP A 115 -1.70 -13.48 14.65
C ASP A 115 -3.22 -13.23 14.64
N VAL A 116 -3.77 -12.86 13.48
CA VAL A 116 -5.19 -12.49 13.31
C VAL A 116 -5.87 -13.50 12.39
N ASP A 117 -7.00 -14.05 12.82
CA ASP A 117 -7.81 -14.92 11.96
C ASP A 117 -8.96 -14.17 11.32
N TYR A 118 -9.59 -13.26 12.06
CA TYR A 118 -10.67 -12.42 11.57
C TYR A 118 -10.29 -10.94 11.60
N LEU A 119 -10.43 -10.30 10.44
CA LEU A 119 -10.09 -8.90 10.23
C LEU A 119 -11.32 -8.12 9.81
N ARG A 120 -11.59 -7.03 10.54
CA ARG A 120 -12.47 -5.96 10.08
C ARG A 120 -11.63 -4.90 9.38
N PHE A 121 -11.87 -4.65 8.10
CA PHE A 121 -11.24 -3.55 7.37
C PHE A 121 -12.30 -2.59 6.85
N GLY A 122 -12.16 -1.30 7.11
CA GLY A 122 -13.17 -0.36 6.66
C GLY A 122 -12.82 1.10 6.82
N VAL A 123 -13.78 1.95 6.50
CA VAL A 123 -13.69 3.40 6.53
C VAL A 123 -14.68 3.95 7.55
N HIS A 124 -14.26 4.97 8.29
CA HIS A 124 -15.14 5.82 9.08
C HIS A 124 -15.04 7.26 8.56
N TRP A 125 -16.16 7.99 8.54
CA TRP A 125 -16.19 9.38 8.10
C TRP A 125 -17.31 10.18 8.76
N PHE A 126 -17.34 11.48 8.48
CA PHE A 126 -18.40 12.39 8.86
C PHE A 126 -18.98 13.09 7.64
N ASN A 127 -20.23 13.54 7.77
CA ASN A 127 -20.77 14.58 6.93
C ASN A 127 -19.89 15.83 7.03
N GLU A 128 -19.56 16.39 5.87
CA GLU A 128 -18.78 17.61 5.77
C GLU A 128 -19.55 18.82 6.32
N GLU A 129 -20.85 18.86 6.05
CA GLU A 129 -21.78 19.90 6.48
C GLU A 129 -23.02 19.28 7.17
N GLU A 130 -23.55 19.97 8.17
CA GLU A 130 -24.72 19.48 8.90
C GLU A 130 -25.97 19.49 7.99
N GLY A 131 -26.70 18.37 7.96
CA GLY A 131 -27.89 18.21 7.11
C GLY A 131 -27.60 17.91 5.63
N ILE A 132 -26.34 17.86 5.22
CA ILE A 132 -25.92 17.45 3.86
C ILE A 132 -25.18 16.11 3.96
N PRO A 133 -25.77 15.01 3.46
CA PRO A 133 -25.13 13.70 3.52
C PRO A 133 -23.82 13.64 2.72
N THR A 134 -22.78 13.08 3.34
CA THR A 134 -21.56 12.63 2.67
C THR A 134 -21.60 11.12 2.56
N ASP A 135 -21.33 10.61 1.37
CA ASP A 135 -21.48 9.22 0.99
C ASP A 135 -20.15 8.66 0.46
N ILE A 136 -19.59 7.71 1.21
CA ILE A 136 -18.33 7.04 0.89
C ILE A 136 -18.59 5.54 0.85
N ASP A 137 -18.61 4.97 -0.36
CA ASP A 137 -18.72 3.53 -0.53
C ASP A 137 -17.38 2.84 -0.25
N LEU A 138 -17.44 1.77 0.52
CA LEU A 138 -16.40 0.76 0.63
C LEU A 138 -16.74 -0.44 -0.25
N SER A 139 -15.72 -0.98 -0.92
CA SER A 139 -15.90 -2.25 -1.60
C SER A 139 -14.61 -3.07 -1.67
N GLY A 140 -14.76 -4.39 -1.72
CA GLY A 140 -13.65 -5.34 -1.77
C GLY A 140 -13.69 -6.19 -3.04
N VAL A 141 -12.51 -6.55 -3.54
CA VAL A 141 -12.34 -7.56 -4.59
C VAL A 141 -11.33 -8.57 -4.13
N PHE A 142 -11.78 -9.79 -3.87
CA PHE A 142 -10.94 -10.94 -3.61
C PHE A 142 -10.35 -11.43 -4.93
N TYR A 143 -9.04 -11.57 -4.99
CA TYR A 143 -8.33 -12.07 -6.17
C TYR A 143 -7.73 -13.44 -5.89
N GLY A 144 -7.90 -14.33 -6.85
CA GLY A 144 -7.24 -15.63 -6.86
C GLY A 144 -5.78 -15.55 -7.31
N ASP A 145 -5.14 -16.71 -7.36
CA ASP A 145 -3.77 -16.86 -7.84
C ASP A 145 -3.57 -16.18 -9.20
N TYR A 146 -2.43 -15.47 -9.32
CA TYR A 146 -2.06 -14.69 -10.50
C TYR A 146 -3.14 -13.71 -10.97
N PHE A 147 -4.05 -13.29 -10.09
CA PHE A 147 -5.17 -12.38 -10.40
C PHE A 147 -6.06 -12.91 -11.53
N SER A 148 -6.12 -14.24 -11.69
CA SER A 148 -6.79 -14.92 -12.81
C SER A 148 -8.32 -14.98 -12.68
N TYR A 149 -8.84 -14.83 -11.47
CA TYR A 149 -10.27 -14.74 -11.17
C TYR A 149 -10.48 -13.86 -9.94
N SER A 150 -11.73 -13.41 -9.75
CA SER A 150 -12.09 -12.57 -8.61
C SER A 150 -13.49 -12.84 -8.09
N ARG A 151 -13.70 -12.47 -6.83
CA ARG A 151 -15.02 -12.37 -6.19
C ARG A 151 -15.16 -10.98 -5.58
N GLU A 152 -16.36 -10.44 -5.66
CA GLU A 152 -16.64 -9.08 -5.29
C GLU A 152 -17.46 -9.05 -3.99
N ILE A 153 -17.22 -8.05 -3.15
CA ILE A 153 -18.05 -7.78 -1.96
C ILE A 153 -18.30 -6.27 -1.84
N GLY A 154 -19.52 -5.91 -1.43
CA GLY A 154 -19.96 -4.52 -1.28
C GLY A 154 -21.37 -4.30 -1.81
N TRP A 155 -21.82 -3.04 -1.78
CA TRP A 155 -23.21 -2.65 -2.01
C TRP A 155 -23.85 -3.18 -3.32
N TYR A 156 -23.11 -3.19 -4.43
CA TYR A 156 -23.60 -3.65 -5.74
C TYR A 156 -23.21 -5.10 -6.06
N SER A 157 -22.86 -5.88 -5.04
CA SER A 157 -22.40 -7.26 -5.21
C SER A 157 -22.86 -8.13 -4.02
N ASP A 158 -22.08 -9.15 -3.68
CA ASP A 158 -22.34 -9.98 -2.51
C ASP A 158 -22.18 -9.15 -1.23
N TYR A 159 -23.14 -9.28 -0.32
CA TYR A 159 -23.03 -8.75 1.05
C TYR A 159 -22.37 -9.75 1.99
N GLN A 160 -22.42 -11.03 1.64
CA GLN A 160 -21.91 -12.11 2.46
C GLN A 160 -21.36 -13.22 1.57
N THR A 161 -20.23 -13.77 1.98
CA THR A 161 -19.67 -15.02 1.47
C THR A 161 -19.41 -15.96 2.64
N VAL A 162 -18.86 -17.15 2.37
CA VAL A 162 -18.49 -18.09 3.44
C VAL A 162 -17.35 -17.58 4.33
N PHE A 163 -16.57 -16.61 3.88
CA PHE A 163 -15.38 -16.08 4.58
C PHE A 163 -15.42 -14.56 4.78
N SER A 164 -16.53 -13.89 4.43
CA SER A 164 -16.60 -12.44 4.56
C SER A 164 -18.02 -11.88 4.66
N VAL A 165 -18.15 -10.75 5.35
CA VAL A 165 -19.42 -10.03 5.52
C VAL A 165 -19.18 -8.53 5.33
N PHE A 166 -20.03 -7.88 4.55
CA PHE A 166 -20.06 -6.43 4.38
C PHE A 166 -21.08 -5.80 5.32
N SER A 167 -20.69 -4.72 6.01
CA SER A 167 -21.55 -4.00 6.97
C SER A 167 -22.84 -3.45 6.37
N GLY A 168 -22.86 -3.26 5.06
CA GLY A 168 -23.92 -2.62 4.31
C GLY A 168 -23.62 -1.17 3.97
N ASP A 169 -24.53 -0.59 3.20
CA ASP A 169 -24.41 0.74 2.57
C ASP A 169 -24.98 1.84 3.47
N LEU A 170 -24.14 2.81 3.81
CA LEU A 170 -24.47 3.96 4.64
C LEU A 170 -24.21 5.27 3.90
N VAL A 171 -25.29 5.96 3.51
CA VAL A 171 -25.19 7.20 2.71
C VAL A 171 -25.11 8.50 3.53
N ASN A 172 -25.18 8.42 4.86
CA ASN A 172 -25.28 9.60 5.74
C ASN A 172 -24.52 9.38 7.06
N ALA A 173 -23.62 10.31 7.38
CA ALA A 173 -22.67 10.22 8.50
C ALA A 173 -22.78 11.41 9.49
N PRO A 174 -23.93 11.61 10.16
CA PRO A 174 -24.11 12.75 11.03
C PRO A 174 -23.21 12.70 12.27
N LYS A 175 -22.76 13.87 12.72
CA LYS A 175 -22.10 14.02 14.03
C LYS A 175 -23.11 13.71 15.16
N PRO A 176 -22.66 13.23 16.33
CA PRO A 176 -21.27 13.06 16.73
C PRO A 176 -20.63 11.72 16.35
N HIS A 177 -21.40 10.75 15.85
CA HIS A 177 -20.92 9.37 15.65
C HIS A 177 -20.32 9.14 14.26
N GLY A 178 -20.75 9.90 13.25
CA GLY A 178 -20.36 9.64 11.86
C GLY A 178 -21.02 8.37 11.32
N ALA A 179 -20.45 7.80 10.26
CA ALA A 179 -20.80 6.49 9.75
C ALA A 179 -19.53 5.68 9.47
N ALA A 180 -19.66 4.36 9.46
CA ALA A 180 -18.60 3.48 9.03
C ALA A 180 -19.12 2.38 8.10
N GLU A 181 -18.33 2.06 7.09
CA GLU A 181 -18.50 0.86 6.30
C GLU A 181 -17.28 -0.02 6.49
N PHE A 182 -17.49 -1.33 6.58
CA PHE A 182 -16.42 -2.28 6.77
C PHE A 182 -16.74 -3.64 6.16
N ILE A 183 -15.67 -4.36 5.86
CA ILE A 183 -15.69 -5.75 5.39
C ILE A 183 -14.98 -6.56 6.47
N ASP A 184 -15.72 -7.48 7.07
CA ASP A 184 -15.18 -8.50 7.95
C ASP A 184 -14.73 -9.69 7.10
N VAL A 185 -13.53 -10.22 7.35
CA VAL A 185 -12.91 -11.30 6.58
C VAL A 185 -12.29 -12.32 7.52
N GLU A 186 -12.61 -13.60 7.32
CA GLU A 186 -11.86 -14.73 7.85
C GLU A 186 -10.66 -15.01 6.94
N LEU A 187 -9.47 -14.57 7.36
CA LEU A 187 -8.27 -14.55 6.52
C LEU A 187 -7.85 -15.97 6.10
N ASN A 188 -7.90 -16.93 7.03
CA ASN A 188 -7.49 -18.30 6.75
C ASN A 188 -8.44 -18.99 5.75
N GLU A 189 -9.76 -18.82 5.91
CA GLU A 189 -10.74 -19.41 4.98
C GLU A 189 -10.70 -18.75 3.59
N ALA A 190 -10.46 -17.44 3.52
CA ALA A 190 -10.23 -16.76 2.26
C ALA A 190 -8.99 -17.32 1.53
N TYR A 191 -7.87 -17.50 2.25
CA TYR A 191 -6.66 -18.11 1.71
C TYR A 191 -6.89 -19.56 1.25
N LEU A 192 -7.52 -20.39 2.09
CA LEU A 192 -7.85 -21.78 1.74
C LEU A 192 -8.83 -21.89 0.56
N SER A 193 -9.65 -20.87 0.35
CA SER A 193 -10.52 -20.73 -0.83
C SER A 193 -9.78 -20.27 -2.10
N GLY A 194 -8.45 -20.18 -2.05
CA GLY A 194 -7.60 -19.79 -3.17
C GLY A 194 -7.57 -18.29 -3.45
N LEU A 195 -7.92 -17.45 -2.46
CA LEU A 195 -8.00 -15.99 -2.58
C LEU A 195 -6.91 -15.32 -1.70
N PRO A 196 -5.64 -15.28 -2.16
CA PRO A 196 -4.52 -14.76 -1.39
C PRO A 196 -4.57 -13.23 -1.16
N TYR A 197 -5.40 -12.50 -1.91
CA TYR A 197 -5.46 -11.05 -1.83
C TYR A 197 -6.89 -10.51 -1.81
N VAL A 198 -7.12 -9.47 -0.99
CA VAL A 198 -8.32 -8.64 -1.02
C VAL A 198 -7.93 -7.21 -1.35
N ALA A 199 -8.36 -6.68 -2.49
CA ALA A 199 -8.16 -5.29 -2.86
C ALA A 199 -9.29 -4.42 -2.30
N ILE A 200 -8.94 -3.35 -1.59
CA ILE A 200 -9.90 -2.46 -0.94
C ILE A 200 -10.02 -1.14 -1.70
N PHE A 201 -11.24 -0.80 -2.10
CA PHE A 201 -11.57 0.40 -2.85
C PHE A 201 -12.44 1.34 -2.02
N LEU A 202 -12.22 2.64 -2.22
CA LEU A 202 -13.14 3.69 -1.78
C LEU A 202 -13.67 4.47 -2.97
N ASN A 203 -14.95 4.83 -2.88
CA ASN A 203 -15.62 5.73 -3.80
C ASN A 203 -16.32 6.84 -3.02
N LEU A 204 -15.93 8.09 -3.23
CA LEU A 204 -16.64 9.26 -2.71
C LEU A 204 -17.79 9.58 -3.67
N PHE A 205 -18.97 9.01 -3.40
CA PHE A 205 -20.16 9.17 -4.23
C PHE A 205 -20.80 10.54 -4.05
N ALA A 206 -20.93 11.01 -2.81
CA ALA A 206 -21.41 12.34 -2.47
C ALA A 206 -20.50 13.02 -1.44
N GLY A 207 -20.16 14.30 -1.67
CA GLY A 207 -19.23 15.07 -0.85
C GLY A 207 -18.12 15.73 -1.68
N ASN A 208 -17.38 16.65 -1.06
CA ASN A 208 -16.31 17.40 -1.69
C ASN A 208 -15.02 16.59 -1.78
N SER A 209 -14.53 16.02 -0.67
CA SER A 209 -13.26 15.28 -0.65
C SER A 209 -13.15 14.31 0.54
N PHE A 210 -12.28 13.30 0.42
CA PHE A 210 -11.96 12.40 1.54
C PHE A 210 -11.33 13.13 2.73
N GLU A 211 -10.59 14.22 2.46
CA GLU A 211 -9.94 15.00 3.50
C GLU A 211 -10.94 15.80 4.33
N THR A 212 -11.90 16.46 3.67
CA THR A 212 -12.92 17.29 4.32
C THR A 212 -13.98 16.47 5.04
N SER A 213 -14.25 15.24 4.58
CA SER A 213 -15.11 14.28 5.30
C SER A 213 -14.40 13.61 6.50
N HIS A 214 -13.12 13.92 6.71
CA HIS A 214 -12.26 13.29 7.71
C HIS A 214 -12.25 11.76 7.60
N ALA A 215 -12.22 11.23 6.38
CA ALA A 215 -12.21 9.79 6.15
C ALA A 215 -10.98 9.13 6.80
N VAL A 216 -11.21 8.10 7.61
CA VAL A 216 -10.17 7.29 8.27
C VAL A 216 -10.35 5.83 7.89
N ILE A 217 -9.29 5.22 7.39
CA ILE A 217 -9.23 3.78 7.14
C ILE A 217 -8.74 3.08 8.38
N ASN A 218 -9.40 1.99 8.75
CA ASN A 218 -9.12 1.19 9.93
C ASN A 218 -9.00 -0.29 9.56
N ALA A 219 -8.07 -0.99 10.22
CA ALA A 219 -8.04 -2.44 10.27
C ALA A 219 -8.05 -2.87 11.73
N GLN A 220 -8.96 -3.76 12.10
CA GLN A 220 -9.24 -4.17 13.46
C GLN A 220 -9.34 -5.69 13.55
N ARG A 221 -8.78 -6.27 14.62
CA ARG A 221 -9.04 -7.66 14.96
C ARG A 221 -10.48 -7.83 15.44
N ILE A 222 -11.17 -8.85 14.95
CA ILE A 222 -12.45 -9.33 15.49
C ILE A 222 -12.33 -10.80 15.90
N GLU A 223 -13.34 -11.34 16.59
CA GLU A 223 -13.30 -12.72 17.09
C GLU A 223 -14.01 -13.72 16.17
N SER A 224 -14.96 -13.25 15.37
CA SER A 224 -15.70 -14.04 14.39
C SER A 224 -16.35 -13.12 13.36
N LEU A 225 -16.87 -13.70 12.28
CA LEU A 225 -17.84 -13.03 11.43
C LEU A 225 -19.17 -12.89 12.18
N ASP A 226 -19.86 -11.77 11.96
CA ASP A 226 -21.21 -11.51 12.44
C ASP A 226 -22.04 -11.02 11.25
N ASP A 227 -23.30 -11.44 11.19
CA ASP A 227 -24.19 -11.16 10.08
C ASP A 227 -25.07 -9.92 10.35
N ASP A 228 -25.18 -9.48 11.61
CA ASP A 228 -25.97 -8.31 12.01
C ASP A 228 -25.08 -7.10 12.33
N LEU A 229 -24.53 -6.50 11.27
CA LEU A 229 -23.48 -5.48 11.37
C LEU A 229 -23.98 -4.04 11.24
N ARG A 230 -25.23 -3.85 10.81
CA ARG A 230 -25.74 -2.52 10.42
C ARG A 230 -25.89 -1.57 11.62
N ASP A 231 -26.33 -2.09 12.76
CA ASP A 231 -26.46 -1.29 13.99
C ASP A 231 -25.09 -0.85 14.52
N ILE A 232 -24.09 -1.73 14.44
CA ILE A 232 -22.69 -1.45 14.83
C ILE A 232 -22.11 -0.31 13.96
N ALA A 233 -22.42 -0.32 12.66
CA ALA A 233 -21.91 0.63 11.67
C ALA A 233 -22.38 2.08 11.90
N MET A 234 -23.55 2.28 12.52
CA MET A 234 -24.18 3.61 12.71
C MET A 234 -23.97 4.24 14.09
N ASN A 235 -23.69 3.45 15.12
CA ASN A 235 -23.67 3.93 16.51
C ASN A 235 -22.28 4.40 17.00
N GLY A 236 -21.30 4.49 16.09
CA GLY A 236 -19.91 4.82 16.44
C GLY A 236 -19.16 3.67 17.14
N GLU A 237 -19.72 2.46 17.07
CA GLU A 237 -19.17 1.24 17.69
C GLU A 237 -18.47 0.32 16.67
N ALA A 238 -18.39 0.75 15.40
CA ALA A 238 -17.79 -0.01 14.31
C ALA A 238 -16.32 -0.41 14.58
N PHE A 239 -15.57 0.49 15.21
CA PHE A 239 -14.16 0.31 15.54
C PHE A 239 -13.89 0.61 17.01
N GLU A 240 -13.30 -0.37 17.72
CA GLU A 240 -12.84 -0.24 19.09
C GLU A 240 -11.35 0.14 19.09
N PRO A 241 -10.96 1.32 19.62
CA PRO A 241 -9.58 1.81 19.55
C PRO A 241 -8.52 0.84 20.10
N ALA A 242 -8.86 0.05 21.12
CA ALA A 242 -7.94 -0.92 21.72
C ALA A 242 -7.66 -2.16 20.83
N ARG A 243 -8.51 -2.40 19.82
CA ARG A 243 -8.43 -3.55 18.91
C ARG A 243 -7.92 -3.18 17.51
N LEU A 244 -7.67 -1.90 17.26
CA LEU A 244 -7.11 -1.41 16.01
C LEU A 244 -5.69 -1.95 15.83
N LEU A 245 -5.48 -2.58 14.67
CA LEU A 245 -4.18 -3.00 14.17
C LEU A 245 -3.56 -1.90 13.29
N PHE A 246 -4.43 -1.12 12.64
CA PHE A 246 -4.06 -0.07 11.70
C PHE A 246 -5.14 1.01 11.67
N SER A 247 -4.74 2.28 11.62
CA SER A 247 -5.66 3.43 11.45
C SER A 247 -4.92 4.58 10.77
N THR A 248 -5.40 5.06 9.62
CA THR A 248 -4.78 6.19 8.91
C THR A 248 -5.83 7.08 8.24
N PRO A 249 -5.66 8.41 8.27
CA PRO A 249 -6.51 9.31 7.51
C PRO A 249 -6.24 9.22 6.00
N ILE A 250 -7.29 9.37 5.20
CA ILE A 250 -7.23 9.50 3.74
C ILE A 250 -7.32 10.98 3.36
N LYS A 251 -6.16 11.60 3.15
CA LYS A 251 -6.07 13.04 2.89
C LYS A 251 -6.05 13.36 1.40
N LYS A 252 -7.12 13.01 0.69
CA LYS A 252 -7.21 13.25 -0.76
C LYS A 252 -8.12 14.42 -1.07
N CYS A 253 -7.61 15.34 -1.89
CA CYS A 253 -8.33 16.51 -2.38
C CYS A 253 -9.46 16.13 -3.34
N SER A 254 -10.30 17.12 -3.68
CA SER A 254 -11.57 16.94 -4.39
C SER A 254 -11.50 16.34 -5.79
N ASP A 255 -10.34 16.30 -6.44
CA ASP A 255 -10.17 15.68 -7.77
C ASP A 255 -10.03 14.14 -7.70
N ILE A 256 -9.92 13.57 -6.50
CA ILE A 256 -9.89 12.13 -6.26
C ILE A 256 -11.23 11.69 -5.70
N LYS A 257 -12.03 11.03 -6.54
CA LYS A 257 -13.30 10.42 -6.13
C LYS A 257 -13.21 8.90 -5.95
N GLN A 258 -12.21 8.26 -6.54
CA GLN A 258 -12.03 6.80 -6.52
C GLN A 258 -10.58 6.45 -6.26
N MET A 259 -10.35 5.44 -5.42
CA MET A 259 -9.00 4.95 -5.15
C MET A 259 -8.96 3.48 -4.74
N LEU A 260 -7.87 2.81 -5.11
CA LEU A 260 -7.42 1.56 -4.49
C LEU A 260 -6.55 1.93 -3.28
N VAL A 261 -7.03 1.62 -2.09
CA VAL A 261 -6.39 2.01 -0.83
C VAL A 261 -5.23 1.08 -0.51
N CYS A 262 -5.51 -0.22 -0.45
CA CYS A 262 -4.55 -1.24 -0.05
C CYS A 262 -4.96 -2.62 -0.57
N LEU A 263 -4.07 -3.58 -0.39
CA LEU A 263 -4.40 -5.00 -0.42
C LEU A 263 -4.31 -5.57 0.99
N ILE A 264 -5.12 -6.58 1.27
CA ILE A 264 -4.95 -7.48 2.41
C ILE A 264 -4.38 -8.78 1.85
N ASP A 265 -3.18 -9.15 2.31
CA ASP A 265 -2.52 -10.43 2.02
C ASP A 265 -3.01 -11.45 3.04
N THR A 266 -3.86 -12.38 2.61
CA THR A 266 -4.54 -13.34 3.50
C THR A 266 -3.60 -14.46 3.95
N GLU A 267 -2.57 -14.77 3.14
CA GLU A 267 -1.54 -15.75 3.46
C GLU A 267 -0.58 -15.22 4.52
N ASN A 268 0.00 -14.05 4.28
CA ASN A 268 1.03 -13.47 5.15
C ASN A 268 0.44 -12.63 6.28
N LYS A 269 -0.90 -12.43 6.29
CA LYS A 269 -1.64 -11.59 7.24
C LYS A 269 -1.05 -10.18 7.30
N GLU A 270 -1.04 -9.49 6.16
CA GLU A 270 -0.48 -8.14 6.03
C GLU A 270 -1.43 -7.19 5.30
N VAL A 271 -1.33 -5.89 5.62
CA VAL A 271 -1.88 -4.83 4.78
C VAL A 271 -0.77 -4.26 3.90
N ILE A 272 -0.94 -4.34 2.59
CA ILE A 272 -0.03 -3.76 1.60
C ILE A 272 -0.58 -2.41 1.16
N TRP A 273 0.07 -1.32 1.58
CA TRP A 273 -0.37 0.04 1.32
C TRP A 273 -0.15 0.46 -0.15
N ILE A 274 -1.22 0.84 -0.84
CA ILE A 274 -1.20 1.17 -2.27
C ILE A 274 -1.49 2.66 -2.53
N ASP A 275 -2.47 3.27 -1.88
CA ASP A 275 -2.80 4.69 -2.07
C ASP A 275 -2.79 5.13 -3.55
N MET A 276 -3.55 4.43 -4.39
CA MET A 276 -3.59 4.64 -5.83
C MET A 276 -4.88 5.37 -6.22
N PRO A 277 -4.79 6.68 -6.56
CA PRO A 277 -5.95 7.46 -6.95
C PRO A 277 -6.38 7.17 -8.39
N LYS A 278 -7.63 7.51 -8.71
CA LYS A 278 -8.21 7.44 -10.07
C LYS A 278 -8.19 6.02 -10.64
N VAL A 279 -8.36 5.03 -9.77
CA VAL A 279 -8.60 3.64 -10.12
C VAL A 279 -10.08 3.41 -10.03
N THR A 280 -10.72 3.25 -11.17
CA THR A 280 -12.08 2.73 -11.23
C THR A 280 -11.98 1.22 -11.03
N ARG A 281 -12.85 0.65 -10.19
CA ARG A 281 -12.97 -0.81 -10.07
C ARG A 281 -13.15 -1.38 -11.46
N LEU A 282 -12.16 -2.14 -11.92
CA LEU A 282 -12.31 -2.87 -13.15
C LEU A 282 -13.14 -4.09 -12.76
N LEU A 283 -14.43 -4.04 -13.08
CA LEU A 283 -15.28 -5.23 -13.15
C LEU A 283 -14.46 -6.28 -13.89
N SER A 284 -14.14 -7.39 -13.23
CA SER A 284 -13.73 -8.59 -13.96
C SER A 284 -14.86 -8.89 -14.93
N ALA A 285 -14.53 -9.06 -16.21
CA ALA A 285 -15.46 -9.44 -17.25
C ALA A 285 -16.46 -10.47 -16.71
N GLU A 286 -17.70 -9.99 -16.52
CA GLU A 286 -18.82 -10.80 -16.07
C GLU A 286 -18.94 -12.03 -16.98
N TYR A 287 -19.05 -13.21 -16.37
CA TYR A 287 -19.28 -14.51 -17.00
C TYR A 287 -18.14 -15.11 -17.84
N GLY A 288 -17.33 -15.97 -17.22
CA GLY A 288 -17.02 -17.30 -17.77
C GLY A 288 -16.42 -17.41 -19.18
N LEU A 289 -15.81 -16.35 -19.71
CA LEU A 289 -15.06 -16.39 -20.95
C LEU A 289 -13.65 -15.92 -20.65
N GLY A 290 -12.78 -16.92 -20.46
CA GLY A 290 -11.36 -16.69 -20.50
C GLY A 290 -11.02 -15.91 -21.77
N SER A 291 -10.52 -14.70 -21.59
CA SER A 291 -9.43 -14.25 -22.41
C SER A 291 -8.62 -13.23 -21.61
N CYS A 292 -7.35 -13.55 -21.42
CA CYS A 292 -6.29 -12.57 -21.66
C CYS A 292 -6.45 -12.08 -23.11
N SER A 293 -7.48 -11.27 -23.40
CA SER A 293 -7.51 -10.54 -24.66
C SER A 293 -6.46 -9.46 -24.53
N LYS A 294 -5.47 -9.55 -25.41
CA LYS A 294 -4.47 -8.53 -25.74
C LYS A 294 -5.13 -7.19 -26.09
N SER A 295 -5.72 -6.51 -25.12
CA SER A 295 -5.85 -5.07 -25.16
C SER A 295 -4.54 -4.52 -24.62
N ASP A 296 -3.94 -3.52 -25.28
CA ASP A 296 -2.71 -2.86 -24.82
C ASP A 296 -2.89 -2.06 -23.51
N VAL A 297 -3.98 -2.32 -22.76
CA VAL A 297 -4.37 -1.64 -21.54
C VAL A 297 -4.31 -2.64 -20.38
N ALA A 298 -3.39 -2.40 -19.46
CA ALA A 298 -3.25 -3.15 -18.21
C ALA A 298 -4.56 -3.18 -17.41
N THR A 299 -4.96 -4.35 -16.95
CA THR A 299 -6.06 -4.51 -15.98
C THR A 299 -5.63 -4.11 -14.57
N THR A 300 -6.58 -3.97 -13.64
CA THR A 300 -6.27 -3.72 -12.23
C THR A 300 -5.52 -4.91 -11.63
N GLY A 301 -5.90 -6.14 -12.00
CA GLY A 301 -5.17 -7.35 -11.63
C GLY A 301 -3.71 -7.32 -12.08
N ASP A 302 -3.46 -6.97 -13.35
CA ASP A 302 -2.08 -6.86 -13.86
C ASP A 302 -1.27 -5.78 -13.12
N MET A 303 -1.89 -4.64 -12.83
CA MET A 303 -1.25 -3.56 -12.06
C MET A 303 -0.95 -3.99 -10.63
N ILE A 304 -1.83 -4.77 -9.99
CA ILE A 304 -1.58 -5.31 -8.66
C ILE A 304 -0.46 -6.36 -8.72
N GLN A 305 -0.48 -7.27 -9.69
CA GLN A 305 0.54 -8.30 -9.89
C GLN A 305 1.93 -7.68 -10.05
N ALA A 306 2.05 -6.73 -10.96
CA ALA A 306 3.30 -6.01 -11.22
C ALA A 306 3.76 -5.16 -10.02
N PHE A 307 2.85 -4.84 -9.10
CA PHE A 307 3.16 -4.10 -7.89
C PHE A 307 3.68 -5.02 -6.79
N ILE A 308 3.03 -6.17 -6.56
CA ILE A 308 3.46 -7.13 -5.54
C ILE A 308 4.80 -7.78 -5.89
N SER A 309 5.11 -7.95 -7.18
CA SER A 309 6.39 -8.50 -7.65
C SER A 309 7.53 -7.49 -7.55
N ARG A 310 7.22 -6.20 -7.41
CA ARG A 310 8.22 -5.14 -7.46
C ARG A 310 9.14 -5.21 -6.24
N THR A 311 10.43 -5.31 -6.53
CA THR A 311 11.49 -5.06 -5.56
C THR A 311 11.89 -3.58 -5.58
N GLN A 312 12.27 -3.01 -4.44
CA GLN A 312 12.75 -1.63 -4.32
C GLN A 312 13.60 -1.49 -3.06
N PRO A 313 14.54 -0.54 -3.00
CA PRO A 313 15.26 -0.26 -1.76
C PRO A 313 14.32 0.02 -0.60
N SER A 314 14.70 -0.40 0.61
CA SER A 314 13.88 -0.27 1.81
C SER A 314 14.50 0.70 2.82
N LEU A 315 13.73 1.10 3.84
CA LEU A 315 14.28 1.87 4.96
C LEU A 315 15.36 1.09 5.72
N PHE A 316 15.24 -0.25 5.78
CA PHE A 316 16.27 -1.08 6.38
C PHE A 316 17.63 -0.92 5.67
N GLU A 317 17.62 -0.89 4.33
CA GLU A 317 18.83 -0.65 3.55
C GLU A 317 19.40 0.75 3.77
N LEU A 318 18.55 1.79 3.82
CA LEU A 318 18.99 3.15 4.14
C LEU A 318 19.71 3.19 5.48
N TYR A 319 19.09 2.63 6.52
CA TYR A 319 19.62 2.65 7.88
C TYR A 319 20.87 1.81 8.05
N SER A 320 21.12 0.83 7.18
CA SER A 320 22.37 0.06 7.18
C SER A 320 23.62 0.91 6.91
N PHE A 321 23.46 2.13 6.38
CA PHE A 321 24.55 3.07 6.15
C PHE A 321 24.79 4.05 7.32
N PHE A 322 23.98 3.98 8.38
CA PHE A 322 24.08 4.88 9.53
C PHE A 322 24.95 4.23 10.62
N GLU A 323 25.59 5.05 11.46
CA GLU A 323 26.37 4.52 12.59
C GLU A 323 25.43 4.05 13.70
N TYR A 324 25.61 2.83 14.21
CA TYR A 324 24.83 2.33 15.33
C TYR A 324 25.23 3.04 16.63
N ASP A 325 24.25 3.60 17.33
CA ASP A 325 24.43 4.20 18.66
C ASP A 325 23.43 3.56 19.65
N PRO A 326 23.89 2.72 20.60
CA PRO A 326 23.01 2.02 21.55
C PRO A 326 22.30 2.97 22.54
N LYS A 327 22.69 4.26 22.59
CA LYS A 327 22.03 5.26 23.44
C LYS A 327 20.80 5.88 22.76
N LEU A 328 20.64 5.70 21.45
CA LEU A 328 19.48 6.17 20.71
C LEU A 328 18.31 5.18 20.84
N PRO A 329 17.06 5.68 20.79
CA PRO A 329 15.88 4.83 20.85
C PRO A 329 15.89 3.80 19.72
N ASP A 330 15.37 2.60 20.02
CA ASP A 330 15.10 1.57 19.04
C ASP A 330 14.14 2.12 17.97
N VAL A 331 14.49 2.05 16.69
CA VAL A 331 13.58 2.47 15.60
C VAL A 331 12.49 1.43 15.32
N SER A 332 12.37 0.39 16.16
CA SER A 332 11.22 -0.51 16.25
C SER A 332 9.88 0.21 16.46
N TRP A 333 9.86 1.46 16.93
CA TRP A 333 8.61 2.21 17.09
C TRP A 333 7.86 2.41 15.77
N ALA A 334 8.55 2.42 14.62
CA ALA A 334 7.90 2.47 13.32
C ALA A 334 7.07 1.20 13.01
N ASN A 335 7.26 0.09 13.75
CA ASN A 335 6.35 -1.08 13.71
C ASN A 335 5.14 -0.94 14.62
N LYS A 336 5.19 -0.10 15.67
CA LYS A 336 4.09 0.10 16.63
C LYS A 336 3.23 1.32 16.33
N SER A 337 3.79 2.29 15.62
CA SER A 337 3.13 3.49 15.12
C SER A 337 3.82 3.85 13.80
N PRO A 338 3.38 3.28 12.67
CA PRO A 338 3.97 3.58 11.36
C PRO A 338 3.64 5.00 10.86
N TYR A 339 3.09 5.83 11.75
CA TYR A 339 2.49 7.14 11.49
C TYR A 339 3.45 8.31 11.80
N ASP A 340 4.76 8.16 11.66
CA ASP A 340 5.64 9.34 11.65
C ASP A 340 6.96 9.11 10.91
N LEU A 341 6.91 9.04 9.58
CA LEU A 341 8.15 9.05 8.77
C LEU A 341 8.67 10.47 8.48
N SER A 342 8.21 11.51 9.19
CA SER A 342 8.64 12.89 8.93
C SER A 342 10.16 13.06 9.09
N GLY A 343 10.77 12.31 10.01
CA GLY A 343 12.22 12.25 10.17
C GLY A 343 12.95 11.68 8.95
N VAL A 344 12.35 10.75 8.19
CA VAL A 344 12.95 10.15 6.99
C VAL A 344 13.04 11.14 5.84
N MET A 345 12.06 12.04 5.74
CA MET A 345 11.95 13.02 4.65
C MET A 345 13.05 14.08 4.67
N GLY A 346 13.71 14.30 5.82
CA GLY A 346 14.87 15.19 5.91
C GLY A 346 16.15 14.61 5.29
N PHE A 347 16.20 13.29 5.00
CA PHE A 347 17.40 12.61 4.50
C PHE A 347 17.40 12.36 2.98
N LEU A 348 16.23 12.44 2.32
CA LEU A 348 16.04 12.22 0.87
C LEU A 348 16.03 13.54 0.10
#